data_AF-A0A6V8CFB9-F1
#
_entry.id   AF-A0A6V8CFB9-F1
#
_cell.length_a   1.000
_cell.length_b   1.000
_cell.length_c   1.000
_cell.angle_alpha   90.00
_cell.angle_beta   90.00
_cell.angle_gamma   90.00
#
_symmetry.space_group_name_H-M   'P 1'
#
loop_
_entity.id
_entity.type
_entity.pdbx_description
1 polymer ?
#
loop_
_entity_poly.entity_id
_entity_poly.type
_entity_poly.pdbx_seq_one_letter_code
_entity_poly.pdbx_strand_id
1 'polypeptide(L)'
;DEFVSNGDVPLWAVLTGFTTPFIIGGMVLAGLFEGIVFTYAVMKHEVLGIDERLRKTFSGALFAGLGTVAFLVATELMESIAGMGWVGGVLIGITILSLRKPIFATFSKISFSIMPESHTQTEQTYLEVFAIAMEDGIITKEERKMLQIQARTLGLNESRITHLESTYHLNQECE
;
A
#
# COMPACT_ATOMS: atom_id res chain seq x y z
N ASP A 1 -49.94 37.25 -7.74
CA ASP A 1 -49.86 37.87 -6.41
C ASP A 1 -50.52 37.02 -5.34
N GLU A 2 -49.84 35.96 -4.89
CA GLU A 2 -50.30 35.19 -3.72
C GLU A 2 -49.11 34.64 -2.90
N PHE A 3 -47.99 35.37 -2.89
CA PHE A 3 -46.78 35.00 -2.13
C PHE A 3 -46.45 36.00 -1.02
N VAL A 4 -47.45 36.74 -0.53
CA VAL A 4 -47.30 37.58 0.67
C VAL A 4 -48.59 37.52 1.49
N SER A 5 -48.61 36.66 2.51
CA SER A 5 -49.22 36.91 3.83
C SER A 5 -49.57 35.59 4.57
N ASN A 6 -48.61 35.05 5.33
CA ASN A 6 -48.82 34.79 6.76
C ASN A 6 -47.44 34.58 7.40
N GLY A 7 -47.21 35.15 8.58
CA GLY A 7 -45.92 35.19 9.27
C GLY A 7 -45.38 33.84 9.78
N ASP A 8 -45.88 32.72 9.26
CA ASP A 8 -45.50 31.37 9.66
C ASP A 8 -44.52 30.80 8.63
N VAL A 9 -43.24 30.79 8.99
CA VAL A 9 -42.22 30.09 8.21
C VAL A 9 -42.59 28.60 8.09
N PRO A 10 -42.59 28.02 6.88
CA PRO A 10 -43.01 26.64 6.71
C PRO A 10 -42.00 25.70 7.39
N LEU A 11 -42.51 24.65 8.05
CA LEU A 11 -41.71 23.72 8.86
C LEU A 11 -40.51 23.13 8.10
N TRP A 12 -40.65 22.86 6.80
CA TRP A 12 -39.56 22.36 5.96
C TRP A 12 -38.44 23.39 5.73
N ALA A 13 -38.75 24.69 5.72
CA ALA A 13 -37.75 25.76 5.60
C ALA A 13 -36.96 25.92 6.90
N VAL A 14 -37.60 25.72 8.06
CA VAL A 14 -36.93 25.69 9.36
C VAL A 14 -36.03 24.44 9.47
N LEU A 15 -36.53 23.28 9.05
CA LEU A 15 -35.77 22.02 9.05
C LEU A 15 -34.55 22.06 8.12
N THR A 16 -34.70 22.61 6.91
CA THR A 16 -33.58 22.79 5.98
C THR A 16 -32.58 23.82 6.50
N GLY A 17 -33.04 24.96 7.03
CA GLY A 17 -32.18 25.95 7.67
C GLY A 17 -31.40 25.39 8.87
N PHE A 18 -31.99 24.48 9.64
CA PHE A 18 -31.34 23.83 10.78
C PHE A 18 -30.36 22.72 10.36
N THR A 19 -30.70 21.90 9.37
CA THR A 19 -29.91 20.71 8.98
C THR A 19 -28.75 21.01 8.03
N THR A 20 -28.90 22.01 7.15
CA THR A 20 -27.89 22.37 6.15
C THR A 20 -26.53 22.75 6.76
N PRO A 21 -26.45 23.54 7.86
CA PRO A 21 -25.19 23.84 8.52
C PRO A 21 -24.48 22.59 9.09
N PHE A 22 -25.22 21.59 9.56
CA PHE A 22 -24.63 20.34 10.05
C PHE A 22 -24.06 19.48 8.92
N ILE A 23 -24.71 19.45 7.75
CA ILE A 23 -24.21 18.72 6.58
C ILE A 23 -22.91 19.36 6.08
N ILE A 24 -22.91 20.68 5.92
CA ILE A 24 -21.72 21.43 5.45
C ILE A 24 -20.59 21.31 6.48
N GLY A 25 -20.90 21.48 7.77
CA GLY A 25 -19.94 21.29 8.86
C GLY A 25 -19.36 19.87 8.89
N GLY A 26 -20.21 18.85 8.70
CA GLY A 26 -19.80 17.46 8.61
C GLY A 26 -18.88 17.17 7.42
N MET A 27 -19.14 17.76 6.26
CA MET A 27 -18.27 17.65 5.08
C MET A 27 -16.89 18.27 5.32
N VAL A 28 -16.83 19.45 5.95
CA VAL A 28 -15.54 20.10 6.28
C VAL A 28 -14.76 19.26 7.29
N LEU A 29 -15.43 18.72 8.31
CA LEU A 29 -14.80 17.82 9.30
C LEU A 29 -14.33 16.52 8.66
N ALA A 30 -15.07 15.95 7.72
CA ALA A 30 -14.66 14.77 6.97
C ALA A 30 -13.40 15.03 6.14
N GLY A 31 -13.32 16.17 5.43
CA GLY A 31 -12.13 16.56 4.69
C GLY A 31 -10.90 16.79 5.58
N LEU A 32 -11.08 17.40 6.76
CA LEU A 32 -10.02 17.54 7.75
C LEU A 32 -9.54 16.19 8.29
N PHE A 33 -10.47 15.29 8.61
CA PHE A 33 -10.14 13.95 9.06
C PHE A 33 -9.37 13.16 7.99
N GLU A 34 -9.82 13.21 6.74
CA GLU A 34 -9.15 12.59 5.61
C GLU A 34 -7.72 13.13 5.44
N GLY A 35 -7.54 14.45 5.52
CA GLY A 35 -6.21 15.08 5.43
C GLY A 35 -5.27 14.66 6.57
N ILE A 36 -5.77 14.57 7.80
CA ILE A 36 -4.99 14.11 8.96
C ILE A 36 -4.61 12.63 8.81
N VAL A 37 -5.57 11.77 8.43
CA VAL A 37 -5.32 10.34 8.24
C VAL A 37 -4.37 10.10 7.08
N PHE A 38 -4.51 10.85 5.98
CA PHE A 38 -3.61 10.79 4.83
C PHE A 38 -2.20 11.24 5.20
N THR A 39 -2.05 12.37 5.89
CA THR A 39 -0.75 12.87 6.35
C THR A 39 -0.10 11.91 7.35
N TYR A 40 -0.88 11.36 8.28
CA TYR A 40 -0.42 10.32 9.20
C TYR A 40 0.05 9.07 8.45
N ALA A 41 -0.70 8.64 7.43
CA ALA A 41 -0.30 7.51 6.59
C ALA A 41 1.00 7.81 5.85
N VAL A 42 1.15 8.98 5.23
CA VAL A 42 2.38 9.41 4.54
C VAL A 42 3.56 9.43 5.52
N MET A 43 3.45 10.13 6.66
CA MET A 43 4.52 10.19 7.67
C MET A 43 4.89 8.82 8.24
N LYS A 44 3.90 7.93 8.45
CA LYS A 44 4.14 6.56 8.91
C LYS A 44 4.76 5.66 7.84
N HIS A 45 4.62 6.02 6.57
CA HIS A 45 5.13 5.26 5.43
C HIS A 45 6.48 5.78 4.91
N GLU A 46 6.90 7.00 5.25
CA GLU A 46 8.20 7.55 4.84
C GLU A 46 9.39 7.10 5.71
N VAL A 47 9.17 6.55 6.92
CA VAL A 47 10.29 6.22 7.84
C VAL A 47 10.83 4.79 7.69
N LEU A 48 10.10 3.80 7.15
CA LEU A 48 10.60 2.40 7.09
C LEU A 48 9.98 1.52 5.97
N GLY A 49 10.52 1.61 4.74
CA GLY A 49 10.27 0.62 3.67
C GLY A 49 9.29 1.05 2.57
N ILE A 50 9.59 2.17 1.91
CA ILE A 50 8.76 2.80 0.87
C ILE A 50 8.54 1.87 -0.33
N ASP A 51 9.55 1.13 -0.78
CA ASP A 51 9.51 0.51 -2.11
C ASP A 51 8.53 -0.66 -2.23
N GLU A 52 8.45 -1.54 -1.22
CA GLU A 52 7.55 -2.71 -1.29
C GLU A 52 6.08 -2.29 -1.16
N ARG A 53 5.78 -1.34 -0.26
CA ARG A 53 4.42 -0.84 -0.06
C ARG A 53 3.97 0.02 -1.24
N LEU A 54 4.85 0.87 -1.75
CA LEU A 54 4.58 1.68 -2.94
C LEU A 54 4.34 0.76 -4.15
N ARG A 55 5.18 -0.26 -4.37
CA ARG A 55 4.98 -1.23 -5.46
C ARG A 55 3.65 -1.96 -5.33
N LYS A 56 3.27 -2.40 -4.13
CA LYS A 56 2.02 -3.13 -3.91
C LYS A 56 0.79 -2.24 -4.12
N THR A 57 0.83 -1.00 -3.65
CA THR A 57 -0.25 -0.02 -3.82
C THR A 57 -0.35 0.45 -5.26
N PHE A 58 0.77 0.77 -5.90
CA PHE A 58 0.85 1.16 -7.31
C PHE A 58 0.36 0.04 -8.24
N SER A 59 0.84 -1.19 -8.03
CA SER A 59 0.40 -2.36 -8.80
C SER A 59 -1.09 -2.64 -8.58
N GLY A 60 -1.58 -2.49 -7.35
CA GLY A 60 -3.00 -2.61 -7.02
C GLY A 60 -3.87 -1.56 -7.71
N ALA A 61 -3.41 -0.30 -7.72
CA ALA A 61 -4.10 0.81 -8.36
C ALA A 61 -4.12 0.65 -9.88
N LEU A 62 -2.99 0.30 -10.51
CA LEU A 62 -2.92 0.00 -11.93
C LEU A 62 -3.83 -1.17 -12.32
N PHE A 63 -3.82 -2.24 -11.53
CA PHE A 63 -4.67 -3.40 -11.77
C PHE A 63 -6.16 -3.04 -11.68
N ALA A 64 -6.56 -2.25 -10.68
CA ALA A 64 -7.94 -1.79 -10.56
C ALA A 64 -8.32 -0.84 -11.70
N GLY A 65 -7.46 0.11 -12.06
CA GLY A 65 -7.70 1.08 -13.13
C GLY A 65 -7.82 0.40 -14.49
N LEU A 66 -6.82 -0.38 -14.89
CA LEU A 66 -6.83 -1.13 -16.15
C LEU A 66 -7.93 -2.18 -16.17
N GLY A 67 -8.17 -2.87 -15.05
CA GLY A 67 -9.26 -3.84 -14.93
C GLY A 67 -10.63 -3.20 -15.11
N THR A 68 -10.83 -1.99 -14.59
CA THR A 68 -12.09 -1.23 -14.76
C THR A 68 -12.29 -0.83 -16.22
N VAL A 69 -11.25 -0.31 -16.88
CA VAL A 69 -11.33 0.04 -18.31
C VAL A 69 -11.59 -1.20 -19.16
N ALA A 70 -10.87 -2.30 -18.92
CA ALA A 70 -11.07 -3.56 -19.61
C ALA A 70 -12.47 -4.14 -19.38
N PHE A 71 -13.01 -3.99 -18.16
CA PHE A 71 -14.37 -4.39 -17.84
C PHE A 71 -15.40 -3.63 -18.67
N LEU A 72 -15.28 -2.30 -18.74
CA LEU A 72 -16.17 -1.46 -19.54
C LEU A 72 -16.12 -1.83 -21.02
N VAL A 73 -14.92 -1.91 -21.60
CA VAL A 73 -14.73 -2.29 -23.01
C VAL A 73 -15.33 -3.66 -23.30
N ALA A 74 -15.10 -4.65 -22.44
CA ALA A 74 -15.68 -5.98 -22.64
C ALA A 74 -17.21 -6.01 -22.56
N THR A 75 -17.81 -5.22 -21.66
CA THR A 75 -19.28 -5.10 -21.59
C THR A 75 -19.85 -4.44 -22.84
N GLU A 76 -19.24 -3.37 -23.34
CA GLU A 76 -19.69 -2.69 -24.56
C GLU A 76 -19.51 -3.55 -25.81
N LEU A 77 -18.38 -4.26 -25.93
CA LEU A 77 -18.14 -5.16 -27.05
C LEU A 77 -19.16 -6.30 -27.11
N MET A 78 -19.46 -6.93 -25.97
CA MET A 78 -20.46 -8.00 -25.93
C MET A 78 -21.89 -7.50 -26.11
N GLU A 79 -22.18 -6.27 -25.70
CA GLU A 79 -23.44 -5.61 -26.06
C GLU A 79 -23.53 -5.39 -27.57
N SER A 80 -22.47 -4.88 -28.21
CA SER A 80 -22.46 -4.56 -29.64
C SER A 80 -22.58 -5.78 -30.56
N ILE A 81 -22.02 -6.93 -30.18
CA ILE A 81 -21.99 -8.14 -31.01
C ILE A 81 -23.20 -9.04 -30.74
N ALA A 82 -23.54 -9.23 -29.46
CA ALA A 82 -24.47 -10.26 -29.02
C ALA A 82 -25.70 -9.71 -28.25
N GLY A 83 -25.78 -8.40 -28.00
CA GLY A 83 -26.83 -7.79 -27.17
C GLY A 83 -26.83 -8.28 -25.72
N MET A 84 -25.67 -8.80 -25.25
CA MET A 84 -25.51 -9.44 -23.95
C MET A 84 -24.30 -8.87 -23.20
N GLY A 85 -24.31 -7.57 -22.91
CA GLY A 85 -23.19 -6.90 -22.23
C GLY A 85 -22.87 -7.47 -20.84
N TRP A 86 -23.86 -8.00 -20.13
CA TRP A 86 -23.65 -8.66 -18.82
C TRP A 86 -22.76 -9.90 -18.93
N VAL A 87 -22.81 -10.64 -20.04
CA VAL A 87 -21.95 -11.81 -20.30
C VAL A 87 -20.50 -11.36 -20.44
N GLY A 88 -20.26 -10.25 -21.13
CA GLY A 88 -18.93 -9.64 -21.24
C GLY A 88 -18.35 -9.27 -19.88
N GLY A 89 -19.18 -8.66 -19.01
CA GLY A 89 -18.79 -8.30 -17.65
C GLY A 89 -18.46 -9.51 -16.77
N VAL A 90 -19.25 -10.58 -16.84
CA VAL A 90 -19.00 -11.81 -16.06
C VAL A 90 -17.72 -12.51 -16.53
N LEU A 91 -17.53 -12.68 -17.85
CA LEU A 91 -16.35 -13.33 -18.42
C LEU A 91 -15.06 -12.58 -18.07
N ILE A 92 -15.04 -11.27 -18.30
CA ILE A 92 -13.85 -10.47 -18.03
C ILE A 92 -13.60 -10.32 -16.53
N GLY A 93 -14.66 -10.18 -15.72
CA GLY A 93 -14.57 -10.06 -14.27
C GLY A 93 -13.95 -11.30 -13.63
N ILE A 94 -14.37 -12.50 -14.04
CA ILE A 94 -13.77 -13.77 -13.57
C ILE A 94 -12.30 -13.84 -13.99
N THR A 95 -12.00 -13.49 -15.25
CA THR A 95 -10.63 -13.50 -15.77
C THR A 95 -9.70 -12.57 -14.98
N ILE A 96 -10.15 -11.34 -14.71
CA ILE A 96 -9.43 -10.36 -13.90
C ILE A 96 -9.22 -10.90 -12.48
N LEU A 97 -10.25 -11.43 -11.83
CA LEU A 97 -10.14 -11.99 -10.47
C LEU A 97 -9.12 -13.14 -10.38
N SER A 98 -9.05 -14.00 -11.40
CA SER A 98 -8.04 -15.06 -11.47
C SER A 98 -6.62 -14.53 -11.64
N LEU A 99 -6.43 -13.43 -12.38
CA LEU A 99 -5.13 -12.79 -12.60
C LEU A 99 -4.62 -12.01 -11.39
N ARG A 100 -5.46 -11.72 -10.39
CA ARG A 100 -5.07 -10.98 -9.19
C ARG A 100 -3.84 -11.59 -8.51
N LYS A 101 -3.84 -12.89 -8.25
CA LYS A 101 -2.74 -13.57 -7.53
C LYS A 101 -1.42 -13.63 -8.30
N PRO A 102 -1.37 -14.06 -9.58
CA PRO A 102 -0.12 -14.16 -10.33
C PRO A 102 0.55 -12.80 -10.60
N ILE A 103 -0.22 -11.72 -10.73
CA ILE A 103 0.33 -10.37 -10.95
C ILE A 103 1.19 -9.94 -9.74
N PHE A 104 0.67 -10.07 -8.52
CA PHE A 104 1.44 -9.76 -7.31
C PHE A 104 2.69 -10.66 -7.16
N ALA A 105 2.64 -11.91 -7.63
CA ALA A 105 3.77 -12.83 -7.60
C ALA A 105 4.80 -12.61 -8.73
N THR A 106 4.43 -11.91 -9.81
CA THR A 106 5.33 -11.61 -10.93
C THR A 106 6.05 -10.28 -10.72
N PHE A 107 5.41 -9.31 -10.06
CA PHE A 107 6.07 -8.08 -9.64
C PHE A 107 7.19 -8.31 -8.64
N SER A 108 7.09 -9.33 -7.78
CA SER A 108 8.22 -9.75 -6.94
C SER A 108 9.34 -10.42 -7.75
N LYS A 109 9.05 -11.01 -8.92
CA LYS A 109 10.05 -11.63 -9.80
C LYS A 109 10.81 -10.63 -10.68
N ILE A 110 10.12 -9.66 -11.28
CA ILE A 110 10.78 -8.60 -12.08
C ILE A 110 11.60 -7.68 -11.18
N SER A 111 11.23 -7.56 -9.90
CA SER A 111 12.04 -6.88 -8.88
C SER A 111 13.47 -7.43 -8.77
N PHE A 112 13.70 -8.73 -9.02
CA PHE A 112 15.05 -9.31 -8.96
C PHE A 112 15.96 -8.89 -10.12
N SER A 113 15.43 -8.24 -11.16
CA SER A 113 16.24 -7.74 -12.27
C SER A 113 16.65 -6.27 -12.12
N ILE A 114 16.02 -5.53 -11.19
CA ILE A 114 16.27 -4.08 -10.99
C ILE A 114 16.76 -3.78 -9.56
N MET A 115 16.48 -4.64 -8.58
CA MET A 115 17.08 -4.60 -7.24
C MET A 115 18.01 -5.80 -7.03
N PRO A 116 19.35 -5.61 -7.05
CA PRO A 116 20.27 -6.63 -6.54
C PRO A 116 20.05 -6.70 -5.03
N GLU A 117 19.60 -7.86 -4.55
CA GLU A 117 19.26 -8.15 -3.15
C GLU A 117 18.47 -7.06 -2.42
N SER A 118 17.14 -7.04 -2.62
CA SER A 118 16.26 -6.37 -1.65
C SER A 118 16.21 -7.22 -0.37
N HIS A 119 17.24 -7.11 0.46
CA HIS A 119 17.11 -7.45 1.88
C HIS A 119 15.82 -6.79 2.38
N THR A 120 14.96 -7.56 3.04
CA THR A 120 13.76 -6.99 3.65
C THR A 120 14.20 -5.86 4.60
N GLN A 121 13.35 -4.85 4.86
CA GLN A 121 13.75 -3.73 5.73
C GLN A 121 14.34 -4.19 7.08
N THR A 122 13.81 -5.28 7.62
CA THR A 122 14.31 -5.93 8.83
C THR A 122 15.71 -6.55 8.66
N GLU A 123 16.01 -7.09 7.48
CA GLU A 123 17.35 -7.60 7.14
C GLU A 123 18.36 -6.46 6.95
N GLN A 124 17.97 -5.34 6.34
CA GLN A 124 18.85 -4.16 6.22
C GLN A 124 19.19 -3.56 7.59
N THR A 125 18.19 -3.37 8.45
CA THR A 125 18.41 -2.86 9.81
C THR A 125 19.31 -3.80 10.63
N TYR A 126 19.20 -5.12 10.43
CA TYR A 126 20.13 -6.07 11.04
C TYR A 126 21.57 -5.90 10.52
N LEU A 127 21.73 -5.76 9.19
CA LEU A 127 23.03 -5.58 8.55
C LEU A 127 23.71 -4.25 8.94
N GLU A 128 22.97 -3.17 9.11
CA GLU A 128 23.53 -1.89 9.60
C GLU A 128 24.13 -2.05 11.00
N VAL A 129 23.41 -2.71 11.91
CA VAL A 129 23.90 -2.98 13.27
C VAL A 129 25.08 -3.95 13.24
N PHE A 130 25.06 -4.94 12.34
CA PHE A 130 26.16 -5.86 12.14
C PHE A 130 27.41 -5.16 11.60
N ALA A 131 27.26 -4.22 10.65
CA ALA A 131 28.36 -3.42 10.12
C ALA A 131 29.03 -2.56 11.21
N ILE A 132 28.23 -1.94 12.09
CA ILE A 132 28.74 -1.18 13.24
C ILE A 132 29.51 -2.10 14.19
N ALA A 133 28.98 -3.30 14.47
CA ALA A 133 29.65 -4.29 15.32
C ALA A 133 30.89 -4.93 14.66
N MET A 134 31.10 -4.72 13.36
CA MET A 134 32.24 -5.21 12.58
C MET A 134 33.25 -4.11 12.25
N GLU A 135 33.06 -2.88 12.75
CA GLU A 135 33.94 -1.74 12.46
C GLU A 135 35.39 -1.97 12.90
N ASP A 136 35.58 -2.68 14.01
CA ASP A 136 36.89 -3.08 14.54
C ASP A 136 37.37 -4.45 14.03
N GLY A 137 36.58 -5.11 13.18
CA GLY A 137 36.85 -6.41 12.60
C GLY A 137 36.75 -7.60 13.56
N ILE A 138 36.31 -7.40 14.81
CA ILE A 138 36.23 -8.46 15.82
C ILE A 138 34.91 -8.39 16.60
N ILE A 139 33.98 -9.30 16.29
CA ILE A 139 32.73 -9.42 17.04
C ILE A 139 33.01 -10.03 18.43
N THR A 140 32.82 -9.23 19.48
CA THR A 140 32.91 -9.68 20.87
C THR A 140 31.69 -10.52 21.29
N LYS A 141 31.81 -11.22 22.42
CA LYS A 141 30.71 -12.03 22.98
C LYS A 141 29.47 -11.20 23.32
N GLU A 142 29.65 -9.94 23.72
CA GLU A 142 28.53 -9.07 24.07
C GLU A 142 27.85 -8.51 22.82
N GLU A 143 28.60 -8.13 21.78
CA GLU A 143 28.05 -7.75 20.48
C GLU A 143 27.28 -8.90 19.83
N ARG A 144 27.79 -10.14 19.92
CA ARG A 144 27.07 -11.33 19.43
C ARG A 144 25.72 -11.51 20.14
N LYS A 145 25.65 -11.28 21.45
CA LYS A 145 24.38 -11.31 22.20
C LYS A 145 23.45 -10.18 21.78
N MET A 146 23.99 -8.98 21.60
CA MET A 146 23.23 -7.82 21.12
C MET A 146 22.61 -8.09 19.74
N LEU A 147 23.39 -8.64 18.80
CA LEU A 147 22.93 -9.03 17.47
C LEU A 147 21.84 -10.10 17.52
N GLN A 148 21.98 -11.11 18.38
CA GLN A 148 20.93 -12.13 18.57
C GLN A 148 19.62 -11.55 19.13
N ILE A 149 19.70 -10.57 20.05
CA ILE A 149 18.52 -9.88 20.58
C ILE A 149 17.84 -9.07 19.47
N GLN A 150 18.62 -8.36 18.65
CA GLN A 150 18.10 -7.60 17.50
C GLN A 150 17.44 -8.52 16.48
N ALA A 151 18.09 -9.62 16.11
CA ALA A 151 17.53 -10.60 15.19
C ALA A 151 16.22 -11.20 15.69
N ARG A 152 16.15 -11.55 16.98
CA ARG A 152 14.91 -12.04 17.61
C ARG A 152 13.80 -10.99 17.60
N THR A 153 14.15 -9.73 17.86
CA THR A 153 13.20 -8.59 17.87
C THR A 153 12.65 -8.32 16.47
N LEU A 154 13.49 -8.47 15.45
CA LEU A 154 13.14 -8.30 14.04
C LEU A 154 12.47 -9.55 13.42
N GLY A 155 12.38 -10.67 14.15
CA GLY A 155 11.76 -11.90 13.69
C GLY A 155 12.57 -12.66 12.63
N LEU A 156 13.89 -12.47 12.61
CA LEU A 156 14.79 -13.13 11.65
C LEU A 156 15.09 -14.57 12.06
N ASN A 157 15.14 -15.47 11.07
CA ASN A 157 15.50 -16.87 11.28
C ASN A 157 17.03 -17.05 11.27
N GLU A 158 17.56 -17.94 12.12
CA GLU A 158 19.01 -18.20 12.23
C GLU A 158 19.67 -18.56 10.90
N SER A 159 19.00 -19.37 10.06
CA SER A 159 19.51 -19.71 8.72
C SER A 159 19.66 -18.49 7.80
N ARG A 160 18.79 -17.49 7.97
CA ARG A 160 18.84 -16.25 7.19
C ARG A 160 19.92 -15.31 7.68
N ILE A 161 20.12 -15.24 9.00
CA ILE A 161 21.22 -14.47 9.63
C ILE A 161 22.57 -14.95 9.12
N THR A 162 22.81 -16.26 9.11
CA THR A 162 24.08 -16.81 8.61
C THR A 162 24.32 -16.46 7.15
N HIS A 163 23.27 -16.49 6.32
CA HIS A 163 23.36 -16.07 4.92
C HIS A 163 23.72 -14.59 4.80
N LEU A 164 23.07 -13.71 5.56
CA LEU A 164 23.33 -12.26 5.60
C LEU A 164 24.78 -11.95 6.00
N GLU A 165 25.26 -12.56 7.09
CA GLU A 165 26.64 -12.39 7.56
C GLU A 165 27.65 -12.88 6.51
N SER A 166 27.43 -14.07 5.93
CA SER A 166 28.32 -14.61 4.88
C SER A 166 28.37 -13.76 3.62
N THR A 167 27.22 -13.19 3.21
CA THR A 167 27.14 -12.32 2.03
C THR A 167 27.85 -10.99 2.27
N TYR A 168 27.73 -10.44 3.48
CA TYR A 168 28.44 -9.24 3.89
C TYR A 168 29.95 -9.41 3.84
N HIS A 169 30.48 -10.52 4.37
CA HIS A 169 31.91 -10.83 4.31
C HIS A 169 32.41 -10.97 2.86
N LEU A 170 31.64 -11.65 1.99
CA LEU A 170 32.01 -11.81 0.57
C LEU A 170 32.08 -10.47 -0.19
N ASN A 171 31.18 -9.53 0.12
CA ASN A 171 31.18 -8.21 -0.49
C ASN A 171 32.37 -7.35 -0.04
N GLN A 172 32.82 -7.47 1.21
CA GLN A 172 34.00 -6.74 1.70
C GLN A 172 35.34 -7.30 1.18
N GLU A 173 35.39 -8.58 0.78
CA GLU A 173 36.60 -9.19 0.20
C GLU A 173 36.79 -8.88 -1.30
N CYS A 174 35.75 -8.39 -1.98
CA CYS A 174 35.76 -8.09 -3.41
C CYS A 174 36.03 -6.61 -3.74
N GLU A 175 36.21 -5.76 -2.73
CA GLU A 175 36.58 -4.34 -2.84
C GLU A 175 38.06 -4.12 -2.49
#